data_AF-A0A392S5I4-F1
#
_entry.id   AF-A0A392S5I4-F1
#
_cell.length_a   1.000
_cell.length_b   1.000
_cell.length_c   1.000
_cell.angle_alpha   90.00
_cell.angle_beta   90.00
_cell.angle_gamma   90.00
#
_symmetry.space_group_name_H-M   'P 1'
#
loop_
_entity.id
_entity.type
_entity.pdbx_description
1 polymer ?
#
loop_
_entity_poly.entity_id
_entity_poly.type
_entity_poly.pdbx_seq_one_letter_code
_entity_poly.pdbx_strand_id
1 'polypeptide(L)'
;MLWLLLKSKDCLDFQKAKSKWLKEGDANSSYFQACVKGRNSKNSFVALKKGDVWLENPASVKEEISNHFAELFADDGWNRPT
;
A
#
# COMPACT_ATOMS: atom_id res chain seq x y z
N MET A 1 15.53 -12.71 -12.98
CA MET A 1 16.51 -13.06 -11.91
C MET A 1 16.08 -12.48 -10.56
N LEU A 2 16.01 -11.15 -10.41
CA LEU A 2 15.67 -10.50 -9.13
C LEU A 2 14.28 -10.88 -8.57
N TRP A 3 13.24 -10.91 -9.42
CA TRP A 3 11.88 -11.26 -8.98
C TRP A 3 11.77 -12.66 -8.37
N LEU A 4 12.49 -13.64 -8.93
CA LEU A 4 12.52 -15.01 -8.41
C LEU A 4 13.20 -15.07 -7.03
N LEU A 5 14.24 -14.27 -6.83
CA LEU A 5 14.95 -14.16 -5.55
C LEU A 5 14.09 -13.48 -4.48
N LEU A 6 13.33 -12.44 -4.82
CA LEU A 6 12.37 -11.84 -3.88
C LEU A 6 11.27 -12.85 -3.53
N LYS A 7 10.71 -13.54 -4.52
CA LYS A 7 9.65 -14.52 -4.29
C LYS A 7 10.13 -15.71 -3.42
N SER A 8 11.38 -16.14 -3.59
CA SER A 8 11.95 -17.21 -2.74
C SER A 8 12.21 -16.72 -1.31
N LYS A 9 12.70 -15.49 -1.13
CA LYS A 9 12.83 -14.84 0.17
C LYS A 9 11.49 -14.76 0.90
N ASP A 10 10.45 -14.29 0.23
CA ASP A 10 9.10 -14.15 0.80
C ASP A 10 8.53 -15.52 1.22
N CYS A 11 8.74 -16.55 0.39
CA CYS A 11 8.31 -17.91 0.69
C CYS A 11 9.03 -18.48 1.94
N LEU A 12 10.35 -18.24 2.05
CA LEU A 12 11.13 -18.65 3.23
C LEU A 12 10.69 -17.93 4.50
N ASP A 13 10.43 -16.63 4.41
CA ASP A 13 9.96 -15.84 5.55
C ASP A 13 8.56 -16.30 6.00
N PHE A 14 7.68 -16.66 5.06
CA PHE A 14 6.37 -17.25 5.35
C PHE A 14 6.48 -18.61 6.05
N GLN A 15 7.36 -19.51 5.57
CA GLN A 15 7.56 -20.82 6.19
C GLN A 15 8.11 -20.71 7.61
N LYS A 16 9.07 -19.81 7.84
CA LYS A 16 9.63 -19.53 9.17
C LYS A 16 8.56 -19.00 10.12
N ALA A 17 7.73 -18.05 9.66
CA ALA A 17 6.64 -17.51 10.44
C ALA A 17 5.63 -18.60 10.84
N LYS A 18 5.23 -19.47 9.91
CA LYS A 18 4.31 -20.59 10.18
C LYS A 18 4.87 -21.59 11.20
N SER A 19 6.15 -21.94 11.08
CA SER A 19 6.83 -22.85 12.02
C SER A 19 6.91 -22.25 13.43
N LYS A 20 7.28 -20.97 13.53
CA LYS A 20 7.25 -20.21 14.79
C LYS A 20 5.85 -20.18 15.39
N TRP A 21 4.83 -19.99 14.54
CA TRP A 21 3.45 -19.90 14.97
C TRP A 21 2.94 -21.22 15.59
N LEU A 22 3.25 -22.35 14.95
CA LEU A 22 2.93 -23.68 15.46
C LEU A 22 3.63 -23.99 16.78
N LYS A 23 4.86 -23.48 16.97
CA LYS A 23 5.66 -23.72 18.18
C LYS A 23 5.23 -22.85 19.37
N GLU A 24 4.89 -21.58 19.13
CA GLU A 24 4.62 -20.59 20.18
C GLU A 24 3.13 -20.41 20.49
N GLY A 25 2.22 -20.97 19.69
CA GLY A 25 0.77 -20.82 19.87
C GLY A 25 0.28 -19.39 19.56
N ASP A 26 -0.80 -18.95 20.22
CA ASP A 26 -1.46 -17.63 20.01
C ASP A 26 -0.59 -16.41 20.45
N ALA A 27 0.66 -16.65 20.85
CA ALA A 27 1.64 -15.61 21.17
C ALA A 27 2.10 -14.78 19.95
N ASN A 28 1.72 -15.17 18.73
CA ASN A 28 2.10 -14.49 17.48
C ASN A 28 1.32 -13.20 17.19
N SER A 29 0.60 -12.71 18.19
CA SER A 29 0.08 -11.34 18.18
C SER A 29 1.16 -10.35 17.75
N SER A 30 2.42 -10.54 18.15
CA SER A 30 3.53 -9.64 17.78
C SER A 30 3.87 -9.64 16.28
N TYR A 31 3.99 -10.82 15.63
CA TYR A 31 4.26 -10.90 14.19
C TYR A 31 3.08 -10.40 13.38
N PHE A 32 1.85 -10.81 13.74
CA PHE A 32 0.64 -10.34 13.08
C PHE A 32 0.50 -8.82 13.19
N GLN A 33 0.70 -8.25 14.39
CA GLN A 33 0.73 -6.81 14.61
C GLN A 33 1.85 -6.13 13.80
N ALA A 34 3.03 -6.73 13.70
CA ALA A 34 4.11 -6.19 12.87
C ALA A 34 3.74 -6.18 11.38
N CYS A 35 3.10 -7.23 10.87
CA CYS A 35 2.57 -7.28 9.50
C CYS A 35 1.48 -6.21 9.27
N VAL A 36 0.55 -6.05 10.23
CA VAL A 36 -0.49 -5.01 10.17
C VAL A 36 0.12 -3.61 10.19
N LYS A 37 1.08 -3.35 11.07
CA LYS A 37 1.81 -2.08 11.13
C LYS A 37 2.57 -1.79 9.84
N GLY A 38 3.26 -2.78 9.28
CA GLY A 38 3.95 -2.64 8.00
C GLY A 38 3.00 -2.36 6.84
N ARG A 39 1.83 -3.01 6.81
CA ARG A 39 0.80 -2.74 5.81
C ARG A 39 0.18 -1.36 5.98
N ASN A 40 -0.11 -0.93 7.21
CA ASN A 40 -0.59 0.43 7.49
C ASN A 40 0.44 1.50 7.09
N SER A 41 1.72 1.29 7.36
CA SER A 41 2.78 2.23 6.97
C SER A 41 2.97 2.33 5.46
N LYS A 42 2.80 1.22 4.71
CA LYS A 42 2.84 1.25 3.23
C LYS A 42 1.59 1.91 2.63
N ASN A 43 0.44 1.71 3.26
CA ASN A 43 -0.83 2.20 2.76
C ASN A 43 -1.19 3.60 3.29
N SER A 44 -0.43 4.14 4.24
CA SER A 44 -0.62 5.50 4.72
C SER A 44 -0.13 6.48 3.66
N PHE A 45 -1.06 7.20 3.04
CA PHE A 45 -0.76 8.39 2.27
C PHE A 45 -0.44 9.53 3.25
N VAL A 46 0.84 9.61 3.64
CA VAL A 46 1.32 10.62 4.61
C VAL A 46 1.46 11.98 3.96
N ALA A 47 1.86 12.03 2.69
CA ALA A 47 2.01 13.28 1.96
C ALA A 47 1.77 13.08 0.47
N LEU A 48 1.18 14.07 -0.18
CA LEU A 48 0.96 14.13 -1.63
C LEU A 48 1.64 15.40 -2.18
N LYS A 49 2.48 15.28 -3.21
CA LYS A 49 3.09 16.45 -3.85
C LYS A 49 2.18 16.97 -4.96
N LYS A 50 1.74 18.23 -4.85
CA LYS A 50 1.03 18.96 -5.92
C LYS A 50 1.95 20.06 -6.46
N GLY A 51 2.51 19.85 -7.65
CA GLY A 51 3.51 20.76 -8.22
C GLY A 51 4.74 20.87 -7.32
N ASP A 52 4.90 22.03 -6.67
CA ASP A 52 6.00 22.28 -5.73
C ASP A 52 5.57 22.36 -4.25
N VAL A 53 4.31 22.06 -3.95
CA VAL A 53 3.76 22.06 -2.59
C VAL A 53 3.52 20.63 -2.10
N TRP A 54 3.87 20.36 -0.85
CA TRP A 54 3.55 19.11 -0.17
C TRP A 54 2.24 19.25 0.63
N LEU A 55 1.30 18.34 0.40
CA LEU A 55 0.05 18.21 1.14
C LEU A 55 0.21 17.07 2.15
N GLU A 56 0.35 17.40 3.43
CA GLU A 56 0.52 16.41 4.52
C GLU A 56 -0.76 16.18 5.33
N ASN A 57 -1.74 17.08 5.20
CA ASN A 57 -3.03 16.94 5.86
C ASN A 57 -3.91 15.90 5.12
N PRO A 58 -4.40 14.84 5.79
CA PRO A 58 -5.28 13.84 5.19
C PRO A 58 -6.51 14.42 4.49
N ALA A 59 -7.08 15.51 5.00
CA ALA A 59 -8.23 16.16 4.38
C ALA A 59 -7.86 16.79 3.02
N SER A 60 -6.75 17.53 2.98
CA SER A 60 -6.24 18.17 1.77
C SER A 60 -5.77 17.14 0.72
N VAL A 61 -5.15 16.04 1.15
CA VAL A 61 -4.80 14.92 0.26
C VAL A 61 -6.05 14.31 -0.38
N LYS A 62 -7.10 14.07 0.42
CA LYS A 62 -8.36 13.50 -0.08
C LYS A 62 -9.08 14.43 -1.06
N GLU A 63 -9.12 15.71 -0.75
CA GLU A 63 -9.69 16.74 -1.63
C GLU A 63 -8.93 16.81 -2.97
N GLU A 64 -7.60 16.87 -2.92
CA GLU A 64 -6.77 16.93 -4.12
C GLU A 64 -6.95 15.70 -5.01
N ILE A 65 -6.98 14.50 -4.43
CA ILE A 65 -7.25 13.27 -5.18
C ILE A 65 -8.62 13.34 -5.84
N SER A 66 -9.65 13.79 -5.10
CA SER A 66 -11.01 13.88 -5.62
C SER A 66 -11.09 14.86 -6.81
N ASN A 67 -10.46 16.03 -6.69
CA ASN A 67 -10.43 17.04 -7.75
C ASN A 67 -9.66 16.55 -8.98
N HIS A 68 -8.49 15.93 -8.78
CA HIS A 68 -7.68 15.40 -9.86
C HIS A 68 -8.45 14.39 -10.72
N PHE A 69 -9.15 13.43 -10.09
CA PHE A 69 -9.97 12.48 -10.83
C PHE A 69 -11.22 13.12 -11.43
N ALA A 70 -11.84 14.08 -10.75
CA ALA A 70 -12.98 14.80 -11.33
C ALA A 70 -12.59 15.53 -12.63
N GLU A 71 -11.43 16.18 -12.66
CA GLU A 71 -10.87 16.81 -13.88
C GLU A 71 -10.51 15.78 -14.94
N LEU A 72 -9.83 14.69 -14.55
CA LEU A 72 -9.43 13.61 -15.47
C LEU A 72 -10.62 12.97 -16.18
N PHE A 73 -11.74 12.79 -15.47
CA PHE A 73 -12.97 12.22 -16.03
C PHE A 73 -13.90 13.27 -16.65
N ALA A 74 -13.67 14.56 -16.41
CA ALA A 74 -14.36 15.64 -17.11
C ALA A 74 -13.80 15.85 -18.53
N ASP A 75 -12.52 15.53 -18.75
CA ASP A 75 -11.89 15.53 -20.07
C ASP A 75 -12.19 14.22 -20.83
N ASP A 76 -13.47 13.89 -21.01
CA ASP A 76 -13.90 12.80 -21.88
C ASP A 76 -14.07 13.30 -23.32
N GLY A 77 -12.92 13.63 -23.94
CA GLY A 77 -12.80 13.73 -25.39
C GLY A 77 -12.76 12.36 -26.08
N TRP A 78 -13.07 11.27 -25.37
CA TRP A 78 -13.08 9.92 -25.92
C TRP A 78 -14.32 9.70 -26.80
N ASN A 79 -14.21 10.11 -28.06
CA ASN A 79 -15.08 9.60 -29.11
C ASN A 79 -14.77 8.12 -29.33
N ARG A 80 -15.39 7.24 -28.53
CA ARG A 80 -15.38 5.79 -28.76
C ARG A 80 -15.91 5.53 -30.18
N PRO A 81 -15.08 5.03 -31.12
CA PRO A 81 -15.59 4.68 -32.44
C PRO A 81 -16.51 3.46 -32.29
N THR A 82 -17.77 3.60 -32.70
CA THR A 82 -18.70 2.48 -32.90
C THR A 82 -18.39 1.72 -34.17
#